data_AF-A0A933S3H4-F1
#
_entry.id   AF-A0A933S3H4-F1
#
_cell.length_a   1.000
_cell.length_b   1.000
_cell.length_c   1.000
_cell.angle_alpha   90.00
_cell.angle_beta   90.00
_cell.angle_gamma   90.00
#
_symmetry.space_group_name_H-M   'P 1'
#
loop_
_entity.id
_entity.type
_entity.pdbx_description
1 polymer ?
#
loop_
_entity_poly.entity_id
_entity_poly.type
_entity_poly.pdbx_seq_one_letter_code
_entity_poly.pdbx_strand_id
1 'polypeptide(L)'
;MTRSRDKTRHPVLRSAAIATLILAAGAWAYAEFVYSPVIFGLRDDFVQAVPNQTVPEGLTSLSAESCGACHREIYDEWRTSIHSQAYVDPYFQAYWQKDGHIWICANCHTPLQNQQPLIVTGLKGDKIQHPLTEPNPMFDPALQREGITCAGCHVRDGVVYGPYADSQAPHPTAYDPRYRTTEICYWCHQVPSGPFQFYNGGPCATFLEFEDGPYARQGFTCQTCHMPPVTRPAAHGGPERDTRRHLWRGGHFPDMLNQALEVKLSGPDGGFQAGDDATFGLRLTNGGAGHKIPTGDPDRHFTITFEEMQDGKVVESKRHTIGRWLIWKPVIIELYENRIPPTEFRDYRYTAQTGPGRQLRVTVTYHIVTERAKGRLIRKYDLPPDTVDHFTLFEQTVDLGAPDAAANAAARPDTAS
;
A
#
# COMPACT_ATOMS: atom_id res chain seq x y z
N MET A 1 25.07 62.81 -42.97
CA MET A 1 23.80 62.85 -42.21
C MET A 1 23.11 61.51 -42.28
N THR A 2 22.76 60.97 -41.09
CA THR A 2 21.71 60.00 -40.77
C THR A 2 21.65 58.64 -41.51
N ARG A 3 22.37 57.64 -40.98
CA ARG A 3 21.97 56.23 -41.09
C ARG A 3 20.70 56.01 -40.26
N SER A 4 19.57 55.82 -40.92
CA SER A 4 18.33 55.32 -40.32
C SER A 4 18.58 53.92 -39.75
N ARG A 5 18.60 53.80 -38.41
CA ARG A 5 18.54 52.51 -37.73
C ARG A 5 17.12 51.96 -37.89
N ASP A 6 17.01 50.88 -38.65
CA ASP A 6 15.80 50.08 -38.78
C ASP A 6 15.24 49.71 -37.40
N LYS A 7 14.10 50.32 -37.03
CA LYS A 7 13.39 50.15 -35.76
C LYS A 7 12.28 49.09 -35.85
N THR A 8 12.24 48.27 -36.89
CA THR A 8 11.09 47.37 -37.12
C THR A 8 11.18 46.02 -36.41
N ARG A 9 12.29 45.69 -35.73
CA ARG A 9 12.47 44.39 -35.04
C ARG A 9 11.96 44.30 -33.60
N HIS A 10 11.33 45.31 -33.00
CA HIS A 10 11.17 45.33 -31.53
C HIS A 10 9.80 45.00 -30.88
N PRO A 11 8.62 45.14 -31.51
CA PRO A 11 7.36 44.90 -30.80
C PRO A 11 7.08 43.41 -30.56
N VAL A 12 7.30 42.55 -31.55
CA VAL A 12 7.13 41.09 -31.42
C VAL A 12 8.10 40.49 -30.40
N LEU A 13 9.36 40.94 -30.42
CA LEU A 13 10.39 40.54 -29.46
C LEU A 13 10.05 40.97 -28.02
N ARG A 14 9.42 42.14 -27.83
CA ARG A 14 8.95 42.61 -26.51
C ARG A 14 7.73 41.81 -26.03
N SER A 15 6.76 41.54 -26.89
CA SER A 15 5.59 40.71 -26.55
C SER A 15 6.00 39.28 -26.21
N ALA A 16 6.94 38.69 -26.95
CA ALA A 16 7.50 37.38 -26.64
C ALA A 16 8.26 37.37 -25.30
N ALA A 17 9.03 38.41 -25.00
CA ALA A 17 9.72 38.54 -23.71
C ALA A 17 8.75 38.66 -22.53
N ILE A 18 7.67 39.44 -22.67
CA ILE A 18 6.64 39.58 -21.63
C ILE A 18 5.91 38.25 -21.42
N ALA A 19 5.50 37.57 -22.49
CA ALA A 19 4.86 36.25 -22.40
C ALA A 19 5.78 35.22 -21.71
N THR A 20 7.08 35.24 -22.03
CA THR A 20 8.08 34.38 -21.39
C THR A 20 8.20 34.68 -19.90
N LEU A 21 8.23 35.95 -19.51
CA LEU A 21 8.30 36.34 -18.10
C LEU A 21 7.04 35.93 -17.32
N ILE A 22 5.85 36.06 -17.92
CA ILE A 22 4.59 35.60 -17.30
C ILE A 22 4.59 34.08 -17.12
N LEU A 23 5.01 33.33 -18.15
CA LEU A 23 5.11 31.87 -18.05
C LEU A 23 6.15 31.44 -17.01
N ALA A 24 7.30 32.11 -16.94
CA ALA A 24 8.32 31.84 -15.94
C ALA A 24 7.83 32.16 -14.52
N ALA A 25 7.16 33.30 -14.32
CA ALA A 25 6.56 33.67 -13.04
C ALA A 25 5.44 32.68 -12.62
N GLY A 26 4.61 32.24 -13.57
CA GLY A 26 3.59 31.23 -13.34
C GLY A 26 4.16 29.86 -12.99
N ALA A 27 5.21 29.43 -13.70
CA ALA A 27 5.91 28.18 -13.41
C ALA A 27 6.60 28.22 -12.05
N TRP A 28 7.23 29.36 -11.70
CA TRP A 28 7.80 29.59 -10.38
C TRP A 28 6.72 29.55 -9.29
N ALA A 29 5.61 30.27 -9.47
CA ALA A 29 4.51 30.27 -8.50
C ALA A 29 3.90 28.86 -8.32
N TYR A 30 3.74 28.11 -9.41
CA TYR A 30 3.29 26.73 -9.35
C TYR A 30 4.28 25.85 -8.58
N ALA A 31 5.58 25.90 -8.90
CA ALA A 31 6.61 25.13 -8.20
C ALA A 31 6.73 25.51 -6.72
N GLU A 32 6.49 26.78 -6.40
CA GLU A 32 6.70 27.34 -5.07
C GLU A 32 5.52 27.12 -4.11
N PHE A 33 4.30 27.19 -4.63
CA PHE A 33 3.07 27.22 -3.81
C PHE A 33 2.10 26.05 -4.06
N VAL A 34 2.16 25.39 -5.21
CA VAL A 34 1.15 24.39 -5.63
C VAL A 34 1.75 22.99 -5.74
N TYR A 35 2.94 22.88 -6.31
CA TYR A 35 3.62 21.61 -6.50
C TYR A 35 4.05 21.04 -5.15
N SER A 36 3.55 19.85 -4.83
CA SER A 36 4.14 19.00 -3.79
C SER A 36 4.95 17.86 -4.43
N PRO A 37 6.17 17.57 -3.93
CA PRO A 37 6.94 16.40 -4.34
C PRO A 37 6.40 15.10 -3.73
N VAL A 38 5.59 15.18 -2.69
CA VAL A 38 4.97 14.02 -2.02
C VAL A 38 3.48 13.99 -2.26
N ILE A 39 2.90 12.80 -2.13
CA ILE A 39 1.48 12.58 -2.35
C ILE A 39 0.62 12.90 -1.13
N PHE A 40 1.20 13.15 0.04
CA PHE A 40 0.48 13.42 1.29
C PHE A 40 0.88 14.75 1.92
N GLY A 41 0.11 15.20 2.92
CA GLY A 41 0.44 16.31 3.80
C GLY A 41 1.28 15.85 4.99
N LEU A 42 2.07 16.78 5.55
CA LEU A 42 2.86 16.50 6.74
C LEU A 42 1.99 16.62 8.00
N ARG A 43 2.14 15.67 8.93
CA ARG A 43 1.68 15.80 10.31
C ARG A 43 2.87 16.12 11.20
N ASP A 44 2.71 17.02 12.15
CA ASP A 44 3.78 17.45 13.05
C ASP A 44 4.40 16.28 13.84
N ASP A 45 3.56 15.32 14.25
CA ASP A 45 4.01 14.11 14.93
C ASP A 45 4.91 13.24 14.04
N PHE A 46 4.70 13.27 12.72
CA PHE A 46 5.40 12.41 11.75
C PHE A 46 6.60 13.08 11.08
N VAL A 47 6.75 14.41 11.19
CA VAL A 47 7.93 15.13 10.64
C VAL A 47 9.23 14.62 11.27
N GLN A 48 9.17 14.14 12.51
CA GLN A 48 10.32 13.58 13.21
C GLN A 48 10.30 12.06 13.18
N ALA A 49 11.40 11.45 12.73
CA ALA A 49 11.63 10.02 12.90
C ALA A 49 11.69 9.67 14.39
N VAL A 50 11.54 8.38 14.73
CA VAL A 50 11.81 7.90 16.09
C VAL A 50 13.26 8.28 16.44
N PRO A 51 13.49 9.08 17.49
CA PRO A 51 14.82 9.58 17.81
C PRO A 51 15.85 8.46 17.97
N ASN A 52 17.12 8.78 17.78
CA ASN A 52 18.22 7.82 17.96
C ASN A 52 18.08 7.10 19.30
N GLN A 53 18.14 5.78 19.26
CA GLN A 53 18.05 4.93 20.43
C GLN A 53 19.45 4.40 20.79
N THR A 54 19.67 4.21 22.08
CA THR A 54 20.79 3.44 22.61
C THR A 54 20.42 1.97 22.70
N VAL A 55 21.41 1.09 22.64
CA VAL A 55 21.18 -0.35 22.86
C VAL A 55 20.73 -0.53 24.31
N PRO A 56 19.54 -1.13 24.56
CA PRO A 56 19.10 -1.47 25.91
C PRO A 56 20.14 -2.31 26.65
N GLU A 57 20.28 -2.09 27.96
CA GLU A 57 21.13 -2.93 28.81
C GLU A 57 20.76 -4.40 28.63
N GLY A 58 21.76 -5.29 28.56
CA GLY A 58 21.55 -6.73 28.34
C GLY A 58 21.38 -7.15 26.88
N LEU A 59 21.32 -6.20 25.93
CA LEU A 59 21.37 -6.47 24.49
C LEU A 59 22.73 -6.08 23.88
N THR A 60 23.06 -6.67 22.74
CA THR A 60 24.33 -6.40 22.02
C THR A 60 24.19 -5.38 20.90
N SER A 61 22.99 -5.25 20.33
CA SER A 61 22.67 -4.29 19.26
C SER A 61 21.16 -4.02 19.20
N LEU A 62 20.78 -3.03 18.41
CA LEU A 62 19.39 -2.72 18.04
C LEU A 62 18.85 -3.59 16.90
N SER A 63 19.68 -4.47 16.32
CA SER A 63 19.28 -5.30 15.19
C SER A 63 18.21 -6.31 15.59
N ALA A 64 17.33 -6.65 14.65
CA ALA A 64 16.33 -7.67 14.87
C ALA A 64 16.94 -9.04 15.20
N GLU A 65 18.14 -9.34 14.66
CA GLU A 65 18.89 -10.56 14.98
C GLU A 65 19.27 -10.66 16.46
N SER A 66 19.69 -9.55 17.09
CA SER A 66 19.98 -9.50 18.54
C SER A 66 18.75 -9.85 19.37
N CYS A 67 17.58 -9.31 19.00
CA CYS A 67 16.30 -9.69 19.60
C CYS A 67 15.97 -11.17 19.34
N GLY A 68 16.24 -11.64 18.12
CA GLY A 68 15.96 -13.00 17.64
C GLY A 68 16.72 -14.10 18.38
N ALA A 69 17.84 -13.79 19.04
CA ALA A 69 18.55 -14.74 19.89
C ALA A 69 17.65 -15.33 21.00
N CYS A 70 16.77 -14.50 21.57
CA CYS A 70 15.79 -14.89 22.59
C CYS A 70 14.37 -15.05 22.02
N HIS A 71 13.97 -14.17 21.09
CA HIS A 71 12.62 -14.10 20.51
C HIS A 71 12.52 -14.78 19.14
N ARG A 72 13.06 -16.00 19.03
CA ARG A 72 13.27 -16.73 17.75
C ARG A 72 12.03 -16.75 16.85
N GLU A 73 10.90 -17.21 17.36
CA GLU A 73 9.69 -17.35 16.53
C GLU A 73 9.13 -16.00 16.05
N ILE A 74 9.23 -14.95 16.87
CA ILE A 74 8.80 -13.60 16.49
C ILE A 74 9.72 -13.04 15.41
N TYR A 75 11.03 -13.24 15.56
CA TYR A 75 12.01 -12.84 14.56
C TYR A 75 11.79 -13.58 13.23
N ASP A 76 11.53 -14.88 13.28
CA ASP A 76 11.23 -15.70 12.11
C ASP A 76 9.95 -15.28 11.39
N GLU A 77 8.95 -14.81 12.11
CA GLU A 77 7.75 -14.23 11.51
C GLU A 77 8.06 -12.87 10.87
N TRP A 78 8.68 -11.96 11.62
CA TRP A 78 9.00 -10.60 11.17
C TRP A 78 9.85 -10.59 9.91
N ARG A 79 10.89 -11.44 9.83
CA ARG A 79 11.81 -11.47 8.67
C ARG A 79 11.10 -11.77 7.36
N THR A 80 9.94 -12.44 7.40
CA THR A 80 9.15 -12.76 6.20
C THR A 80 8.15 -11.67 5.81
N SER A 81 8.00 -10.62 6.62
CA SER A 81 7.01 -9.56 6.43
C SER A 81 7.48 -8.49 5.43
N ILE A 82 6.56 -7.62 5.00
CA ILE A 82 6.95 -6.41 4.26
C ILE A 82 7.55 -5.35 5.20
N HIS A 83 7.30 -5.43 6.52
CA HIS A 83 7.96 -4.55 7.48
C HIS A 83 9.49 -4.74 7.48
N SER A 84 9.98 -5.98 7.52
CA SER A 84 11.43 -6.27 7.44
C SER A 84 12.05 -5.87 6.10
N GLN A 85 11.21 -5.75 5.06
CA GLN A 85 11.62 -5.43 3.69
C GLN A 85 11.33 -3.97 3.31
N ALA A 86 10.75 -3.17 4.21
CA ALA A 86 10.16 -1.89 3.87
C ALA A 86 11.15 -0.95 3.17
N TYR A 87 12.41 -0.96 3.59
CA TYR A 87 13.46 -0.19 2.94
C TYR A 87 13.96 -0.80 1.63
N VAL A 88 14.08 -2.13 1.54
CA VAL A 88 14.72 -2.80 0.40
C VAL A 88 13.73 -3.23 -0.69
N ASP A 89 12.44 -3.05 -0.46
CA ASP A 89 11.38 -3.34 -1.43
C ASP A 89 11.67 -2.65 -2.78
N PRO A 90 11.73 -3.40 -3.90
CA PRO A 90 12.02 -2.84 -5.22
C PRO A 90 11.04 -1.75 -5.65
N TYR A 91 9.75 -1.86 -5.29
CA TYR A 91 8.79 -0.81 -5.59
C TYR A 91 9.10 0.46 -4.82
N PHE A 92 9.29 0.35 -3.51
CA PHE A 92 9.70 1.49 -2.70
C PHE A 92 10.97 2.16 -3.26
N GLN A 93 12.02 1.40 -3.55
CA GLN A 93 13.28 1.96 -4.08
C GLN A 93 13.06 2.69 -5.40
N ALA A 94 12.31 2.11 -6.34
CA ALA A 94 12.02 2.75 -7.63
C ALA A 94 11.17 4.02 -7.49
N TYR A 95 10.15 4.01 -6.64
CA TYR A 95 9.33 5.20 -6.36
C TYR A 95 10.12 6.27 -5.58
N TRP A 96 10.94 5.87 -4.62
CA TRP A 96 11.76 6.78 -3.83
C TRP A 96 12.80 7.49 -4.70
N GLN A 97 13.44 6.78 -5.63
CA GLN A 97 14.32 7.37 -6.65
C GLN A 97 13.55 8.34 -7.56
N LYS A 98 12.36 7.95 -8.03
CA LYS A 98 11.47 8.80 -8.84
C LYS A 98 11.09 10.10 -8.13
N ASP A 99 10.87 10.03 -6.83
CA ASP A 99 10.48 11.16 -5.99
C ASP A 99 11.70 11.94 -5.45
N GLY A 100 12.90 11.66 -5.98
CA GLY A 100 14.13 12.40 -5.69
C GLY A 100 14.73 12.09 -4.32
N HIS A 101 14.50 10.88 -3.80
CA HIS A 101 14.88 10.44 -2.46
C HIS A 101 14.40 11.37 -1.36
N ILE A 102 13.15 11.85 -1.47
CA ILE A 102 12.57 12.74 -0.48
C ILE A 102 12.61 12.07 0.90
N TRP A 103 13.16 12.78 1.88
CA TRP A 103 13.57 12.24 3.17
C TRP A 103 12.40 11.65 3.98
N ILE A 104 11.20 12.24 3.87
CA ILE A 104 10.05 11.88 4.71
C ILE A 104 9.62 10.42 4.53
N CYS A 105 9.92 9.81 3.39
CA CYS A 105 9.57 8.41 3.14
C CYS A 105 10.29 7.48 4.11
N ALA A 106 11.50 7.86 4.55
CA ALA A 106 12.26 7.12 5.55
C ALA A 106 11.53 7.05 6.90
N ASN A 107 10.68 8.03 7.26
CA ASN A 107 9.96 7.99 8.53
C ASN A 107 8.90 6.88 8.59
N CYS A 108 8.49 6.29 7.45
CA CYS A 108 7.69 5.06 7.40
C CYS A 108 8.56 3.83 7.14
N HIS A 109 9.51 3.92 6.21
CA HIS A 109 10.23 2.75 5.69
C HIS A 109 11.46 2.36 6.51
N THR A 110 12.00 3.30 7.30
CA THR A 110 13.13 3.15 8.23
C THR A 110 12.93 4.11 9.42
N PRO A 111 11.87 3.89 10.22
CA PRO A 111 11.34 4.89 11.16
C PRO A 111 12.31 5.28 12.28
N LEU A 112 13.35 4.48 12.53
CA LEU A 112 14.35 4.73 13.57
C LEU A 112 15.48 5.60 13.02
N GLN A 113 15.84 6.70 13.69
CA GLN A 113 16.93 7.56 13.24
C GLN A 113 18.26 6.82 13.07
N ASN A 114 18.56 5.78 13.88
CA ASN A 114 19.75 4.93 13.70
C ASN A 114 19.84 4.29 12.29
N GLN A 115 18.73 4.24 11.54
CA GLN A 115 18.64 3.73 10.17
C GLN A 115 18.77 4.82 9.10
N GLN A 116 18.95 6.08 9.50
CA GLN A 116 18.97 7.23 8.60
C GLN A 116 20.32 7.95 8.66
N PRO A 117 20.96 8.24 7.51
CA PRO A 117 22.30 8.86 7.47
C PRO A 117 22.29 10.34 7.88
N LEU A 118 21.12 10.99 7.82
CA LEU A 118 20.92 12.39 8.16
C LEU A 118 19.78 12.52 9.17
N ILE A 119 19.93 13.43 10.13
CA ILE A 119 18.86 13.83 11.03
C ILE A 119 18.21 15.08 10.46
N VAL A 120 16.88 15.10 10.37
CA VAL A 120 16.12 16.27 9.94
C VAL A 120 15.79 17.14 11.15
N THR A 121 16.48 18.26 11.28
CA THR A 121 16.36 19.17 12.43
C THR A 121 15.28 20.23 12.25
N GLY A 122 14.73 20.35 11.04
CA GLY A 122 13.63 21.26 10.73
C GLY A 122 13.43 21.40 9.22
N LEU A 123 12.52 22.29 8.83
CA LEU A 123 12.21 22.59 7.43
C LEU A 123 12.46 24.07 7.15
N LYS A 124 13.20 24.38 6.08
CA LYS A 124 13.43 25.75 5.67
C LYS A 124 12.15 26.31 5.04
N GLY A 125 11.47 27.19 5.75
CA GLY A 125 10.20 27.80 5.32
C GLY A 125 9.06 26.78 5.22
N ASP A 126 9.03 25.80 6.13
CA ASP A 126 8.00 24.75 6.24
C ASP A 126 7.82 23.89 4.97
N LYS A 127 8.89 23.81 4.17
CA LYS A 127 8.90 23.10 2.89
C LYS A 127 9.58 21.75 3.01
N ILE A 128 8.83 20.69 2.68
CA ILE A 128 9.31 19.32 2.71
C ILE A 128 10.52 19.07 1.79
N GLN A 129 10.58 19.79 0.66
CA GLN A 129 11.68 19.74 -0.30
C GLN A 129 12.97 20.43 0.20
N HIS A 130 12.92 21.13 1.33
CA HIS A 130 14.05 21.88 1.89
C HIS A 130 14.30 21.51 3.35
N PRO A 131 14.64 20.25 3.64
CA PRO A 131 14.99 19.84 4.99
C PRO A 131 16.29 20.53 5.44
N LEU A 132 16.31 20.97 6.70
CA LEU A 132 17.54 21.26 7.42
C LEU A 132 18.05 19.94 7.98
N THR A 133 19.31 19.62 7.70
CA THR A 133 19.88 18.31 8.03
C THR A 133 21.25 18.42 8.68
N GLU A 134 21.56 17.43 9.50
CA GLU A 134 22.89 17.19 10.04
C GLU A 134 23.30 15.71 9.85
N PRO A 135 24.60 15.40 9.71
CA PRO A 135 25.05 14.02 9.66
C PRO A 135 24.66 13.25 10.93
N ASN A 136 24.18 12.02 10.78
CA ASN A 136 23.85 11.16 11.92
C ASN A 136 25.07 10.30 12.34
N PRO A 137 25.72 10.57 13.49
CA PRO A 137 26.85 9.77 13.95
C PRO A 137 26.46 8.36 14.42
N MET A 138 25.16 8.12 14.68
CA MET A 138 24.63 6.83 15.11
C MET A 138 24.02 6.02 13.96
N PHE A 139 24.23 6.45 12.71
CA PHE A 139 23.75 5.74 11.53
C PHE A 139 24.44 4.39 11.39
N ASP A 140 23.62 3.34 11.33
CA ASP A 140 24.02 1.98 11.02
C ASP A 140 23.39 1.56 9.67
N PRO A 141 24.19 1.42 8.60
CA PRO A 141 23.69 0.99 7.30
C PRO A 141 23.17 -0.45 7.30
N ALA A 142 23.62 -1.33 8.20
CA ALA A 142 23.08 -2.67 8.32
C ALA A 142 21.66 -2.61 8.91
N LEU A 143 21.46 -1.80 9.94
CA LEU A 143 20.14 -1.60 10.56
C LEU A 143 19.14 -0.98 9.57
N GLN A 144 19.58 -0.11 8.66
CA GLN A 144 18.72 0.46 7.62
C GLN A 144 18.08 -0.61 6.73
N ARG A 145 18.82 -1.68 6.41
CA ARG A 145 18.33 -2.77 5.57
C ARG A 145 17.26 -3.62 6.23
N GLU A 146 17.06 -3.50 7.55
CA GLU A 146 15.99 -4.19 8.28
C GLU A 146 14.63 -3.49 8.15
N GLY A 147 14.54 -2.35 7.45
CA GLY A 147 13.26 -1.65 7.25
C GLY A 147 12.62 -1.24 8.58
N ILE A 148 11.39 -1.67 8.85
CA ILE A 148 10.73 -1.48 10.14
C ILE A 148 11.20 -2.59 11.10
N THR A 149 12.34 -2.35 11.77
CA THR A 149 12.95 -3.30 12.73
C THR A 149 12.26 -3.30 14.10
N CYS A 150 12.57 -4.31 14.93
CA CYS A 150 12.06 -4.45 16.30
C CYS A 150 12.25 -3.18 17.11
N ALA A 151 13.44 -2.58 17.06
CA ALA A 151 13.77 -1.37 17.81
C ALA A 151 12.95 -0.15 17.37
N GLY A 152 12.61 -0.04 16.07
CA GLY A 152 11.78 1.05 15.54
C GLY A 152 10.39 1.06 16.19
N CYS A 153 9.81 -0.12 16.45
CA CYS A 153 8.54 -0.24 17.15
C CYS A 153 8.68 -0.21 18.67
N HIS A 154 9.59 -1.01 19.23
CA HIS A 154 9.58 -1.38 20.65
C HIS A 154 10.54 -0.61 21.55
N VAL A 155 11.61 0.00 21.03
CA VAL A 155 12.65 0.59 21.89
C VAL A 155 12.45 2.09 22.01
N ARG A 156 12.31 2.57 23.25
CA ARG A 156 12.35 4.00 23.58
C ARG A 156 13.20 4.21 24.82
N ASP A 157 14.17 5.10 24.73
CA ASP A 157 15.08 5.52 25.80
C ASP A 157 15.77 4.34 26.52
N GLY A 158 16.23 3.36 25.74
CA GLY A 158 16.90 2.16 26.26
C GLY A 158 15.97 1.13 26.92
N VAL A 159 14.65 1.30 26.78
CA VAL A 159 13.62 0.41 27.34
C VAL A 159 12.82 -0.25 26.22
N VAL A 160 12.55 -1.55 26.36
CA VAL A 160 11.72 -2.32 25.43
C VAL A 160 10.26 -2.31 25.91
N TYR A 161 9.38 -1.66 25.15
CA TYR A 161 7.97 -1.54 25.48
C TYR A 161 7.13 -2.69 24.91
N GLY A 162 6.11 -3.10 25.65
CA GLY A 162 5.20 -4.14 25.20
C GLY A 162 3.89 -4.20 25.98
N PRO A 163 3.01 -5.16 25.64
CA PRO A 163 1.65 -5.21 26.16
C PRO A 163 1.54 -5.87 27.55
N TYR A 164 2.66 -6.13 28.25
CA TYR A 164 2.71 -6.90 29.50
C TYR A 164 3.50 -6.19 30.59
N ALA A 165 2.84 -5.92 31.73
CA ALA A 165 3.44 -5.26 32.89
C ALA A 165 4.29 -6.18 33.79
N ASP A 166 4.15 -7.49 33.63
CA ASP A 166 4.86 -8.51 34.39
C ASP A 166 6.07 -9.09 33.63
N SER A 167 6.52 -8.40 32.58
CA SER A 167 7.63 -8.84 31.75
C SER A 167 8.92 -8.94 32.57
N GLN A 168 9.53 -10.12 32.57
CA GLN A 168 10.83 -10.36 33.19
C GLN A 168 11.81 -10.71 32.07
N ALA A 169 12.83 -9.87 31.89
CA ALA A 169 13.78 -9.96 30.79
C ALA A 169 15.18 -9.55 31.26
N PRO A 170 16.25 -10.01 30.58
CA PRO A 170 17.62 -9.57 30.84
C PRO A 170 17.89 -8.12 30.39
N HIS A 171 16.88 -7.45 29.82
CA HIS A 171 16.91 -6.06 29.42
C HIS A 171 15.75 -5.27 30.05
N PRO A 172 15.84 -3.94 30.17
CA PRO A 172 14.74 -3.12 30.68
C PRO A 172 13.47 -3.30 29.85
N THR A 173 12.33 -3.44 30.53
CA THR A 173 11.01 -3.52 29.90
C THR A 173 10.03 -2.58 30.56
N ALA A 174 9.05 -2.10 29.79
CA ALA A 174 7.96 -1.29 30.30
C ALA A 174 6.63 -1.66 29.62
N TYR A 175 5.55 -1.56 30.39
CA TYR A 175 4.20 -1.73 29.88
C TYR A 175 3.74 -0.49 29.12
N ASP A 176 3.13 -0.72 27.97
CA ASP A 176 2.38 0.30 27.25
C ASP A 176 1.08 -0.28 26.67
N PRO A 177 -0.10 0.23 27.09
CA PRO A 177 -1.38 -0.26 26.61
C PRO A 177 -1.59 -0.06 25.11
N ARG A 178 -0.87 0.89 24.47
CA ARG A 178 -1.01 1.20 23.04
C ARG A 178 -0.62 0.02 22.14
N TYR A 179 0.17 -0.94 22.64
CA TYR A 179 0.44 -2.20 21.93
C TYR A 179 -0.80 -3.08 21.73
N ARG A 180 -1.92 -2.74 22.36
CA ARG A 180 -3.22 -3.38 22.21
C ARG A 180 -4.25 -2.49 21.50
N THR A 181 -3.85 -1.33 20.96
CA THR A 181 -4.73 -0.38 20.25
C THR A 181 -4.20 -0.08 18.85
N THR A 182 -5.00 0.58 18.01
CA THR A 182 -4.62 0.93 16.63
C THR A 182 -3.59 2.05 16.54
N GLU A 183 -3.25 2.71 17.66
CA GLU A 183 -2.39 3.90 17.70
C GLU A 183 -0.97 3.66 17.16
N ILE A 184 -0.39 2.49 17.43
CA ILE A 184 0.96 2.17 16.91
C ILE A 184 0.95 2.09 15.38
N CYS A 185 -0.17 1.66 14.78
CA CYS A 185 -0.32 1.55 13.34
C CYS A 185 -0.59 2.91 12.69
N TYR A 186 -1.31 3.82 13.38
CA TYR A 186 -1.66 5.16 12.92
C TYR A 186 -0.46 5.98 12.46
N TRP A 187 0.70 5.79 13.11
CA TRP A 187 1.91 6.53 12.81
C TRP A 187 2.31 6.44 11.32
N CYS A 188 2.31 5.23 10.75
CA CYS A 188 2.66 5.01 9.35
C CYS A 188 1.45 4.84 8.42
N HIS A 189 0.34 4.26 8.92
CA HIS A 189 -0.81 3.85 8.09
C HIS A 189 -1.89 4.92 7.95
N GLN A 190 -1.64 6.14 8.44
CA GLN A 190 -2.45 7.31 8.18
C GLN A 190 -1.57 8.46 7.72
N VAL A 191 -1.83 8.97 6.52
CA VAL A 191 -1.22 10.22 6.04
C VAL A 191 -2.32 11.17 5.57
N PRO A 192 -2.33 12.43 6.01
CA PRO A 192 -3.37 13.38 5.67
C PRO A 192 -3.20 13.89 4.23
N SER A 193 -4.21 14.58 3.73
CA SER A 193 -4.08 15.42 2.54
C SER A 193 -3.27 16.67 2.87
N GLY A 194 -2.37 17.07 1.97
CA GLY A 194 -1.66 18.34 2.02
C GLY A 194 -2.36 19.45 1.22
N PRO A 195 -1.78 20.66 1.20
CA PRO A 195 -2.25 21.75 0.33
C PRO A 195 -2.29 21.31 -1.13
N PHE A 196 -3.37 21.67 -1.85
CA PHE A 196 -3.60 21.31 -3.25
C PHE A 196 -3.60 19.80 -3.54
N GLN A 197 -3.91 18.99 -2.52
CA GLN A 197 -4.16 17.57 -2.64
C GLN A 197 -5.60 17.27 -2.21
N PHE A 198 -6.46 16.98 -3.17
CA PHE A 198 -7.89 16.85 -2.99
C PHE A 198 -8.27 15.36 -3.05
N TYR A 199 -8.10 14.68 -1.92
CA TYR A 199 -8.51 13.29 -1.72
C TYR A 199 -9.80 13.20 -0.89
N ASN A 200 -10.50 12.09 -1.03
CA ASN A 200 -11.53 11.68 -0.08
C ASN A 200 -10.92 10.85 1.06
N GLY A 201 -10.30 11.52 2.04
CA GLY A 201 -9.72 10.90 3.26
C GLY A 201 -8.18 10.82 3.29
N GLY A 202 -7.49 11.09 2.18
CA GLY A 202 -6.03 11.07 2.06
C GLY A 202 -5.53 10.07 1.00
N PRO A 203 -4.24 10.06 0.64
CA PRO A 203 -3.69 9.11 -0.33
C PRO A 203 -3.58 7.71 0.25
N CYS A 204 -3.16 7.55 1.50
CA CYS A 204 -3.11 6.26 2.21
C CYS A 204 -3.84 6.40 3.55
N ALA A 205 -5.17 6.30 3.51
CA ALA A 205 -6.06 6.62 4.63
C ALA A 205 -6.61 5.37 5.35
N THR A 206 -5.80 4.31 5.45
CA THR A 206 -6.23 2.99 5.94
C THR A 206 -6.83 3.06 7.33
N PHE A 207 -6.23 3.87 8.21
CA PHE A 207 -6.72 4.05 9.56
C PHE A 207 -8.09 4.70 9.59
N LEU A 208 -8.30 5.80 8.84
CA LEU A 208 -9.61 6.46 8.75
C LEU A 208 -10.67 5.54 8.11
N GLU A 209 -10.28 4.69 7.16
CA GLU A 209 -11.18 3.69 6.57
C GLU A 209 -11.60 2.60 7.59
N PHE A 210 -10.84 2.43 8.67
CA PHE A 210 -11.05 1.40 9.70
C PHE A 210 -11.71 1.93 10.98
N GLU A 211 -11.26 3.07 11.51
CA GLU A 211 -11.54 3.53 12.88
C GLU A 211 -13.04 3.68 13.19
N ASP A 212 -13.81 4.17 12.22
CA ASP A 212 -15.27 4.29 12.31
C ASP A 212 -16.00 3.15 11.57
N GLY A 213 -15.30 2.06 11.26
CA GLY A 213 -15.81 0.92 10.51
C GLY A 213 -16.61 -0.08 11.36
N PRO A 214 -17.36 -1.00 10.72
CA PRO A 214 -18.14 -2.02 11.42
C PRO A 214 -17.28 -2.97 12.28
N TYR A 215 -16.02 -3.19 11.90
CA TYR A 215 -15.08 -4.04 12.65
C TYR A 215 -14.51 -3.33 13.88
N ALA A 216 -14.14 -2.05 13.77
CA ALA A 216 -13.71 -1.26 14.92
C ALA A 216 -14.82 -1.17 15.99
N ARG A 217 -16.08 -0.97 15.57
CA ARG A 217 -17.25 -1.00 16.48
C ARG A 217 -17.46 -2.35 17.20
N GLN A 218 -16.95 -3.44 16.64
CA GLN A 218 -16.97 -4.77 17.26
C GLN A 218 -15.76 -5.02 18.18
N GLY A 219 -14.88 -4.04 18.36
CA GLY A 219 -13.68 -4.14 19.20
C GLY A 219 -12.49 -4.80 18.50
N PHE A 220 -12.53 -5.00 17.19
CA PHE A 220 -11.34 -5.40 16.43
C PHE A 220 -10.33 -4.27 16.39
N THR A 221 -9.05 -4.62 16.31
CA THR A 221 -7.94 -3.70 16.04
C THR A 221 -7.16 -4.18 14.83
N CYS A 222 -6.24 -3.37 14.32
CA CYS A 222 -5.33 -3.76 13.24
C CYS A 222 -4.59 -5.07 13.60
N GLN A 223 -4.14 -5.19 14.85
CA GLN A 223 -3.43 -6.37 15.35
C GLN A 223 -4.31 -7.62 15.38
N THR A 224 -5.63 -7.50 15.54
CA THR A 224 -6.51 -8.68 15.59
C THR A 224 -6.38 -9.52 14.32
N CYS A 225 -6.28 -8.89 13.15
CA CYS A 225 -6.15 -9.57 11.87
C CYS A 225 -4.70 -9.62 11.35
N HIS A 226 -3.95 -8.51 11.43
CA HIS A 226 -2.59 -8.44 10.86
C HIS A 226 -1.49 -8.96 11.79
N MET A 227 -1.80 -9.16 13.08
CA MET A 227 -0.94 -9.86 14.02
C MET A 227 -1.72 -10.99 14.72
N PRO A 228 -2.10 -12.06 14.01
CA PRO A 228 -3.00 -13.09 14.53
C PRO A 228 -2.59 -13.60 15.92
N PRO A 229 -3.55 -13.86 16.82
CA PRO A 229 -3.25 -14.33 18.17
C PRO A 229 -2.57 -15.71 18.14
N VAL A 230 -1.66 -15.93 19.08
CA VAL A 230 -1.01 -17.22 19.31
C VAL A 230 -0.64 -17.32 20.79
N THR A 231 -0.87 -18.47 21.41
CA THR A 231 -0.42 -18.73 22.79
C THR A 231 0.92 -19.46 22.72
N ARG A 232 1.97 -18.83 23.25
CA ARG A 232 3.34 -19.38 23.30
C ARG A 232 4.22 -18.53 24.22
N PRO A 233 5.43 -18.99 24.58
CA PRO A 233 6.44 -18.11 25.15
C PRO A 233 6.82 -16.99 24.18
N ALA A 234 6.86 -15.74 24.64
CA ALA A 234 7.33 -14.63 23.81
C ALA A 234 8.85 -14.71 23.56
N ALA A 235 9.60 -15.23 24.53
CA ALA A 235 11.03 -15.51 24.46
C ALA A 235 11.28 -16.96 24.87
N HIS A 236 12.35 -17.56 24.36
CA HIS A 236 12.78 -18.90 24.76
C HIS A 236 13.01 -18.98 26.27
N GLY A 237 12.40 -19.97 26.93
CA GLY A 237 12.47 -20.15 28.37
C GLY A 237 11.55 -19.22 29.19
N GLY A 238 10.80 -18.34 28.53
CA GLY A 238 9.76 -17.54 29.18
C GLY A 238 8.46 -18.32 29.43
N PRO A 239 7.52 -17.76 30.21
CA PRO A 239 6.21 -18.37 30.42
C PRO A 239 5.36 -18.26 29.15
N GLU A 240 4.48 -19.24 28.94
CA GLU A 240 3.44 -19.16 27.92
C GLU A 240 2.47 -18.01 28.22
N ARG A 241 2.12 -17.25 27.18
CA ARG A 241 1.14 -16.17 27.26
C ARG A 241 0.50 -15.94 25.89
N ASP A 242 -0.65 -15.27 25.88
CA ASP A 242 -1.30 -14.87 24.64
C ASP A 242 -0.49 -13.77 23.96
N THR A 243 0.20 -14.11 22.89
CA THR A 243 1.00 -13.17 22.11
C THR A 243 0.42 -13.04 20.70
N ARG A 244 1.18 -12.37 19.84
CA ARG A 244 0.76 -11.97 18.51
C ARG A 244 1.83 -12.37 17.50
N ARG A 245 1.38 -12.86 16.34
CA ARG A 245 2.28 -13.20 15.24
C ARG A 245 2.75 -11.94 14.52
N HIS A 246 4.05 -11.80 14.28
CA HIS A 246 4.63 -10.60 13.68
C HIS A 246 4.73 -10.73 12.14
N LEU A 247 3.58 -10.96 11.49
CA LEU A 247 3.52 -11.30 10.05
C LEU A 247 3.11 -10.13 9.14
N TRP A 248 2.15 -9.30 9.56
CA TRP A 248 1.57 -8.17 8.81
C TRP A 248 1.30 -8.47 7.33
N ARG A 249 0.67 -9.63 7.06
CA ARG A 249 0.30 -10.01 5.69
C ARG A 249 -0.71 -9.00 5.12
N GLY A 250 -0.62 -8.77 3.82
CA GLY A 250 -1.40 -7.78 3.08
C GLY A 250 -1.31 -8.04 1.58
N GLY A 251 -1.31 -6.99 0.75
CA GLY A 251 -1.41 -7.11 -0.71
C GLY A 251 -0.24 -7.79 -1.45
N HIS A 252 0.83 -8.19 -0.76
CA HIS A 252 1.91 -9.01 -1.33
C HIS A 252 1.71 -10.52 -1.06
N PHE A 253 0.60 -10.90 -0.43
CA PHE A 253 0.32 -12.28 -0.02
C PHE A 253 -1.08 -12.68 -0.51
N PRO A 254 -1.20 -13.53 -1.54
CA PRO A 254 -2.49 -13.89 -2.13
C PRO A 254 -3.44 -14.55 -1.13
N ASP A 255 -2.93 -15.33 -0.17
CA ASP A 255 -3.77 -15.95 0.87
C ASP A 255 -4.47 -14.90 1.75
N MET A 256 -3.80 -13.79 2.06
CA MET A 256 -4.41 -12.69 2.80
C MET A 256 -5.48 -11.97 1.95
N LEU A 257 -5.24 -11.83 0.65
CA LEU A 257 -6.21 -11.25 -0.28
C LEU A 257 -7.47 -12.14 -0.39
N ASN A 258 -7.30 -13.45 -0.44
CA ASN A 258 -8.40 -14.42 -0.47
C ASN A 258 -9.18 -14.50 0.85
N GLN A 259 -8.54 -14.21 1.98
CA GLN A 259 -9.24 -14.04 3.27
C GLN A 259 -10.06 -12.75 3.32
N ALA A 260 -9.59 -11.68 2.66
CA ALA A 260 -10.28 -10.39 2.66
C ALA A 260 -11.45 -10.32 1.68
N LEU A 261 -11.30 -10.89 0.48
CA LEU A 261 -12.23 -10.78 -0.64
C LEU A 261 -12.93 -12.12 -0.90
N GLU A 262 -14.24 -12.16 -0.73
CA GLU A 262 -15.07 -13.26 -1.22
C GLU A 262 -15.50 -12.99 -2.67
N VAL A 263 -15.30 -13.96 -3.56
CA VAL A 263 -15.74 -13.90 -4.96
C VAL A 263 -16.76 -15.01 -5.22
N LYS A 264 -17.95 -14.65 -5.72
CA LYS A 264 -19.02 -15.59 -6.05
C LYS A 264 -19.51 -15.37 -7.48
N LEU A 265 -19.31 -16.38 -8.33
CA LEU A 265 -19.90 -16.45 -9.67
C LEU A 265 -21.24 -17.19 -9.59
N SER A 266 -22.22 -16.73 -10.34
CA SER A 266 -23.57 -17.29 -10.41
C SER A 266 -24.03 -17.37 -11.86
N GLY A 267 -24.60 -18.51 -12.23
CA GLY A 267 -25.25 -18.71 -13.53
C GLY A 267 -26.66 -18.11 -13.57
N PRO A 268 -27.32 -18.13 -14.74
CA PRO A 268 -28.70 -17.71 -14.88
C PRO A 268 -29.65 -18.62 -14.09
N ASP A 269 -30.72 -18.02 -13.54
CA ASP A 269 -31.79 -18.75 -12.87
C ASP A 269 -32.48 -19.71 -13.84
N GLY A 270 -32.55 -21.00 -13.50
CA GLY A 270 -33.18 -22.02 -14.34
C GLY A 270 -32.31 -22.63 -15.45
N GLY A 271 -31.02 -22.28 -15.52
CA GLY A 271 -30.09 -22.79 -16.54
C GLY A 271 -30.17 -22.04 -17.87
N PHE A 272 -29.56 -22.59 -18.93
CA PHE A 272 -29.61 -22.04 -20.29
C PHE A 272 -29.54 -23.17 -21.33
N GLN A 273 -30.04 -22.95 -22.55
CA GLN A 273 -29.86 -23.89 -23.67
C GLN A 273 -28.88 -23.33 -24.71
N ALA A 274 -28.25 -24.23 -25.47
CA ALA A 274 -27.34 -23.82 -26.53
C ALA A 274 -28.08 -23.01 -27.61
N GLY A 275 -27.58 -21.79 -27.87
CA GLY A 275 -28.18 -20.83 -28.79
C GLY A 275 -28.93 -19.69 -28.09
N ASP A 276 -29.14 -19.77 -26.77
CA ASP A 276 -29.68 -18.67 -25.95
C ASP A 276 -28.59 -17.68 -25.53
N ASP A 277 -29.01 -16.49 -25.10
CA ASP A 277 -28.17 -15.59 -24.32
C ASP A 277 -28.25 -15.97 -22.82
N ALA A 278 -27.11 -16.21 -22.18
CA ALA A 278 -27.02 -16.56 -20.76
C ALA A 278 -26.41 -15.42 -19.95
N THR A 279 -27.13 -14.94 -18.92
CA THR A 279 -26.64 -13.88 -18.04
C THR A 279 -26.04 -14.43 -16.75
N PHE A 280 -24.76 -14.16 -16.55
CA PHE A 280 -23.98 -14.53 -15.37
C PHE A 280 -23.86 -13.33 -14.42
N GLY A 281 -23.92 -13.59 -13.12
CA GLY A 281 -23.67 -12.61 -12.06
C GLY A 281 -22.36 -12.91 -11.34
N LEU A 282 -21.53 -11.90 -11.11
CA LEU A 282 -20.32 -11.99 -10.30
C LEU A 282 -20.41 -10.99 -9.13
N ARG A 283 -20.32 -11.50 -7.91
CA ARG A 283 -20.27 -10.69 -6.68
C ARG A 283 -18.89 -10.73 -6.05
N LEU A 284 -18.34 -9.57 -5.75
CA LEU A 284 -17.11 -9.37 -4.98
C LEU A 284 -17.49 -8.72 -3.65
N THR A 285 -17.28 -9.40 -2.53
CA THR A 285 -17.64 -8.93 -1.18
C THR A 285 -16.40 -8.68 -0.33
N ASN A 286 -16.28 -7.51 0.27
CA ASN A 286 -15.30 -7.25 1.33
C ASN A 286 -15.79 -7.85 2.65
N GLY A 287 -15.65 -9.16 2.76
CA GLY A 287 -16.10 -9.93 3.91
C GLY A 287 -15.07 -9.99 5.03
N GLY A 288 -13.78 -9.84 4.75
CA GLY A 288 -12.72 -10.09 5.72
C GLY A 288 -11.87 -8.88 6.13
N ALA A 289 -11.99 -7.72 5.48
CA ALA A 289 -11.20 -6.54 5.83
C ALA A 289 -12.01 -5.47 6.56
N GLY A 290 -11.40 -4.90 7.61
CA GLY A 290 -11.97 -3.81 8.40
C GLY A 290 -11.84 -2.42 7.77
N HIS A 291 -11.15 -2.31 6.64
CA HIS A 291 -10.96 -1.10 5.83
C HIS A 291 -11.43 -1.35 4.39
N LYS A 292 -11.40 -0.34 3.52
CA LYS A 292 -11.74 -0.54 2.09
C LYS A 292 -10.75 -1.51 1.44
N ILE A 293 -11.19 -2.23 0.40
CA ILE A 293 -10.27 -3.03 -0.43
C ILE A 293 -10.28 -2.54 -1.89
N PRO A 294 -9.09 -2.30 -2.48
CA PRO A 294 -7.78 -2.30 -1.82
C PRO A 294 -7.51 -0.97 -1.06
N THR A 295 -6.89 -1.03 0.11
CA THR A 295 -6.45 0.16 0.88
C THR A 295 -4.97 0.50 0.61
N GLY A 296 -4.46 1.55 1.27
CA GLY A 296 -3.06 1.96 1.18
C GLY A 296 -2.76 2.75 -0.08
N ASP A 297 -1.73 2.33 -0.82
CA ASP A 297 -1.26 3.01 -2.02
C ASP A 297 -2.39 3.17 -3.07
N PRO A 298 -2.62 4.38 -3.62
CA PRO A 298 -3.67 4.62 -4.62
C PRO A 298 -3.53 3.83 -5.93
N ASP A 299 -2.35 3.31 -6.27
CA ASP A 299 -2.13 2.50 -7.48
C ASP A 299 -2.68 1.07 -7.34
N ARG A 300 -3.02 0.61 -6.10
CA ARG A 300 -3.64 -0.70 -5.87
C ARG A 300 -5.03 -0.74 -6.50
N HIS A 301 -5.34 -1.81 -7.23
CA HIS A 301 -6.66 -1.99 -7.84
C HIS A 301 -6.98 -3.47 -8.11
N PHE A 302 -8.26 -3.79 -8.29
CA PHE A 302 -8.68 -5.06 -8.88
C PHE A 302 -9.10 -4.86 -10.33
N THR A 303 -8.89 -5.87 -11.16
CA THR A 303 -9.55 -6.01 -12.46
C THR A 303 -10.44 -7.24 -12.47
N ILE A 304 -11.63 -7.09 -13.03
CA ILE A 304 -12.56 -8.18 -13.31
C ILE A 304 -12.63 -8.31 -14.83
N THR A 305 -12.32 -9.48 -15.36
CA THR A 305 -12.35 -9.74 -16.80
C THR A 305 -13.31 -10.87 -17.09
N PHE A 306 -14.24 -10.63 -18.00
CA PHE A 306 -15.09 -11.63 -18.64
C PHE A 306 -14.57 -11.85 -20.05
N GLU A 307 -14.18 -13.06 -20.39
CA GLU A 307 -13.68 -13.46 -21.70
C GLU A 307 -14.58 -14.55 -22.28
N GLU A 308 -15.28 -14.24 -23.37
CA GLU A 308 -15.94 -15.26 -24.18
C GLU A 308 -14.91 -15.91 -25.10
N MET A 309 -14.90 -17.24 -25.09
CA MET A 309 -14.01 -18.04 -25.91
C MET A 309 -14.82 -18.90 -26.88
N GLN A 310 -14.33 -19.05 -28.11
CA GLN A 310 -14.81 -20.00 -29.11
C GLN A 310 -13.65 -20.91 -29.50
N ASP A 311 -13.81 -22.22 -29.29
CA ASP A 311 -12.80 -23.24 -29.62
C ASP A 311 -11.39 -22.89 -29.08
N GLY A 312 -11.36 -22.41 -27.82
CA GLY A 312 -10.15 -22.04 -27.10
C GLY A 312 -9.56 -20.66 -27.43
N LYS A 313 -10.21 -19.85 -28.28
CA LYS A 313 -9.77 -18.49 -28.60
C LYS A 313 -10.71 -17.44 -28.03
N VAL A 314 -10.17 -16.41 -27.39
CA VAL A 314 -10.97 -15.26 -26.93
C VAL A 314 -11.58 -14.54 -28.14
N VAL A 315 -12.90 -14.45 -28.18
CA VAL A 315 -13.67 -13.75 -29.22
C VAL A 315 -14.23 -12.41 -28.73
N GLU A 316 -14.50 -12.29 -27.43
CA GLU A 316 -14.92 -11.05 -26.78
C GLU A 316 -14.30 -10.95 -25.39
N SER A 317 -13.96 -9.73 -24.96
CA SER A 317 -13.40 -9.47 -23.64
C SER A 317 -13.98 -8.18 -23.08
N LYS A 318 -14.50 -8.24 -21.86
CA LYS A 318 -15.01 -7.09 -21.11
C LYS A 318 -14.30 -6.99 -19.78
N ARG A 319 -13.74 -5.81 -19.51
CA ARG A 319 -12.98 -5.53 -18.29
C ARG A 319 -13.63 -4.46 -17.45
N HIS A 320 -13.68 -4.69 -16.14
CA HIS A 320 -14.03 -3.72 -15.11
C HIS A 320 -12.86 -3.52 -14.15
N THR A 321 -12.82 -2.38 -13.47
CA THR A 321 -11.79 -2.04 -12.50
C THR A 321 -12.42 -1.57 -11.20
N ILE A 322 -11.84 -2.01 -10.07
CA ILE A 322 -12.13 -1.50 -8.73
C ILE A 322 -10.87 -0.82 -8.20
N GLY A 323 -10.91 0.48 -7.92
CA GLY A 323 -9.73 1.23 -7.50
C GLY A 323 -10.02 2.72 -7.31
N ARG A 324 -8.96 3.54 -7.43
CA ARG A 324 -9.02 4.99 -7.38
C ARG A 324 -8.49 5.59 -8.68
N TRP A 325 -9.10 6.69 -9.12
CA TRP A 325 -8.68 7.43 -10.31
C TRP A 325 -8.24 8.82 -9.92
N LEU A 326 -6.95 9.07 -10.07
CA LEU A 326 -6.32 10.31 -9.65
C LEU A 326 -5.71 11.05 -10.83
N ILE A 327 -5.89 12.37 -10.81
CA ILE A 327 -5.03 13.30 -11.56
C ILE A 327 -3.90 13.67 -10.61
N TRP A 328 -2.66 13.37 -10.98
CA TRP A 328 -1.48 13.65 -10.14
C TRP A 328 -0.89 15.06 -10.34
N LYS A 329 -1.14 15.67 -11.50
CA LYS A 329 -0.61 16.99 -11.89
C LYS A 329 -1.66 17.74 -12.74
N PRO A 330 -1.73 19.07 -12.66
CA PRO A 330 -0.86 19.97 -11.88
C PRO A 330 -1.13 19.95 -10.36
N VAL A 331 -2.34 19.63 -9.95
CA VAL A 331 -2.71 19.38 -8.54
C VAL A 331 -3.17 17.94 -8.39
N ILE A 332 -3.17 17.42 -7.17
CA ILE A 332 -3.67 16.07 -6.94
C ILE A 332 -5.18 16.12 -6.74
N ILE A 333 -5.94 15.45 -7.58
CA ILE A 333 -7.40 15.37 -7.50
C ILE A 333 -7.81 13.91 -7.62
N GLU A 334 -8.51 13.41 -6.62
CA GLU A 334 -9.26 12.16 -6.72
C GLU A 334 -10.58 12.43 -7.47
N LEU A 335 -10.68 11.90 -8.68
CA LEU A 335 -11.85 12.09 -9.54
C LEU A 335 -12.99 11.15 -9.18
N TYR A 336 -12.62 9.91 -8.87
CA TYR A 336 -13.55 8.82 -8.67
C TYR A 336 -12.87 7.69 -7.92
N GLU A 337 -13.64 7.00 -7.10
CA GLU A 337 -13.25 5.73 -6.49
C GLU A 337 -14.47 4.82 -6.32
N ASN A 338 -14.24 3.53 -6.41
CA ASN A 338 -15.28 2.52 -6.24
C ASN A 338 -14.81 1.31 -5.41
N ARG A 339 -13.75 1.50 -4.62
CA ARG A 339 -13.19 0.47 -3.73
C ARG A 339 -14.27 -0.06 -2.82
N ILE A 340 -14.16 -1.30 -2.36
CA ILE A 340 -15.23 -1.98 -1.62
C ILE A 340 -15.07 -1.67 -0.12
N PRO A 341 -15.96 -0.90 0.53
CA PRO A 341 -15.93 -0.69 1.98
C PRO A 341 -16.15 -1.99 2.75
N PRO A 342 -15.81 -2.03 4.05
CA PRO A 342 -16.05 -3.20 4.89
C PRO A 342 -17.51 -3.64 4.82
N THR A 343 -17.75 -4.95 4.71
CA THR A 343 -19.08 -5.59 4.63
C THR A 343 -19.91 -5.27 3.38
N GLU A 344 -19.41 -4.41 2.49
CA GLU A 344 -20.05 -4.12 1.21
C GLU A 344 -19.60 -5.06 0.09
N PHE A 345 -20.28 -4.95 -1.05
CA PHE A 345 -19.98 -5.72 -2.24
C PHE A 345 -20.07 -4.90 -3.53
N ARG A 346 -19.57 -5.47 -4.63
CA ARG A 346 -19.75 -5.00 -6.01
C ARG A 346 -20.29 -6.15 -6.85
N ASP A 347 -21.37 -5.88 -7.57
CA ASP A 347 -22.01 -6.83 -8.47
C ASP A 347 -21.73 -6.46 -9.92
N TYR A 348 -21.42 -7.47 -10.72
CA TYR A 348 -21.24 -7.39 -12.16
C TYR A 348 -22.19 -8.38 -12.83
N ARG A 349 -22.75 -7.99 -13.98
CA ARG A 349 -23.54 -8.88 -14.83
C ARG A 349 -22.92 -8.92 -16.21
N TYR A 350 -22.86 -10.12 -16.77
CA TYR A 350 -22.33 -10.37 -18.10
C TYR A 350 -23.27 -11.31 -18.85
N THR A 351 -23.68 -10.93 -20.05
CA THR A 351 -24.51 -11.76 -20.92
C THR A 351 -23.60 -12.33 -22.01
N ALA A 352 -23.47 -13.64 -22.04
CA ALA A 352 -22.68 -14.37 -23.01
C ALA A 352 -23.59 -15.11 -23.99
N GLN A 353 -23.17 -15.27 -25.24
CA GLN A 353 -23.92 -16.10 -26.18
C GLN A 353 -23.49 -17.56 -26.03
N THR A 354 -24.46 -18.45 -25.93
CA THR A 354 -24.23 -19.88 -25.70
C THR A 354 -24.12 -20.65 -27.01
N GLY A 355 -23.47 -21.82 -26.97
CA GLY A 355 -23.34 -22.67 -28.15
C GLY A 355 -22.17 -23.64 -28.08
N PRO A 356 -22.10 -24.60 -29.02
CA PRO A 356 -21.01 -25.56 -29.07
C PRO A 356 -19.64 -24.89 -29.17
N GLY A 357 -18.69 -25.36 -28.35
CA GLY A 357 -17.32 -24.83 -28.33
C GLY A 357 -17.18 -23.47 -27.66
N ARG A 358 -18.26 -22.92 -27.07
CA ARG A 358 -18.22 -21.65 -26.34
C ARG A 358 -17.95 -21.82 -24.86
N GLN A 359 -17.16 -20.92 -24.30
CA GLN A 359 -16.84 -20.88 -22.88
C GLN A 359 -16.80 -19.43 -22.39
N LEU A 360 -17.16 -19.20 -21.12
CA LEU A 360 -16.95 -17.92 -20.44
C LEU A 360 -15.87 -18.10 -19.39
N ARG A 361 -14.73 -17.44 -19.57
CA ARG A 361 -13.70 -17.31 -18.53
C ARG A 361 -13.92 -16.03 -17.74
N VAL A 362 -13.98 -16.15 -16.43
CA VAL A 362 -14.11 -15.02 -15.50
C VAL A 362 -12.89 -14.99 -14.58
N THR A 363 -12.16 -13.88 -14.61
CA THR A 363 -10.93 -13.71 -13.82
C THR A 363 -11.02 -12.45 -12.96
N VAL A 364 -10.67 -12.57 -11.68
CA VAL A 364 -10.47 -11.46 -10.75
C VAL A 364 -9.00 -11.41 -10.37
N THR A 365 -8.36 -10.27 -10.66
CA THR A 365 -6.93 -10.06 -10.41
C THR A 365 -6.75 -8.85 -9.53
N TYR A 366 -5.95 -8.97 -8.47
CA TYR A 366 -5.45 -7.85 -7.68
C TYR A 366 -4.13 -7.37 -8.27
N HIS A 367 -3.95 -6.05 -8.32
CA HIS A 367 -2.76 -5.39 -8.85
C HIS A 367 -2.12 -4.51 -7.79
N ILE A 368 -0.80 -4.65 -7.64
CA ILE A 368 0.09 -3.82 -6.85
C ILE A 368 0.28 -2.46 -7.55
N VAL A 369 0.51 -2.45 -8.85
CA VAL A 369 0.64 -1.23 -9.64
C VAL A 369 0.03 -1.42 -11.02
N THR A 370 -0.24 -0.32 -11.72
CA THR A 370 -0.65 -0.40 -13.13
C THR A 370 0.52 -0.82 -14.03
N GLU A 371 0.22 -1.55 -15.11
CA GLU A 371 1.19 -1.90 -16.16
C GLU A 371 1.97 -0.69 -16.68
N ARG A 372 1.28 0.44 -16.85
CA ARG A 372 1.88 1.69 -17.29
C ARG A 372 2.87 2.24 -16.27
N ALA A 373 2.55 2.16 -14.98
CA ALA A 373 3.43 2.58 -13.89
C ALA A 373 4.65 1.66 -13.81
N LYS A 374 4.45 0.33 -13.73
CA LYS A 374 5.54 -0.66 -13.73
C LYS A 374 6.48 -0.47 -14.90
N GLY A 375 5.96 -0.38 -16.13
CA GLY A 375 6.78 -0.18 -17.31
C GLY A 375 7.57 1.14 -17.27
N ARG A 376 7.04 2.20 -16.63
CA ARG A 376 7.81 3.43 -16.41
C ARG A 376 8.93 3.22 -15.39
N LEU A 377 8.64 2.54 -14.27
CA LEU A 377 9.61 2.27 -13.21
C LEU A 377 10.77 1.42 -13.73
N ILE A 378 10.49 0.35 -14.49
CA ILE A 378 11.53 -0.48 -15.13
C ILE A 378 12.44 0.36 -16.04
N ARG A 379 11.85 1.23 -16.86
CA ARG A 379 12.61 1.99 -17.87
C ARG A 379 13.41 3.16 -17.31
N LYS A 380 13.07 3.68 -16.14
CA LYS A 380 13.61 4.97 -15.65
C LYS A 380 14.15 4.94 -14.23
N TYR A 381 13.77 3.94 -13.43
CA TYR A 381 13.97 3.94 -11.99
C TYR A 381 14.34 2.54 -11.46
N ASP A 382 15.08 1.77 -12.27
CA ASP A 382 15.77 0.53 -11.87
C ASP A 382 14.91 -0.56 -11.23
N LEU A 383 13.58 -0.56 -11.43
CA LEU A 383 12.70 -1.63 -10.99
C LEU A 383 13.04 -2.93 -11.76
N PRO A 384 13.32 -4.06 -11.09
CA PRO A 384 13.54 -5.34 -11.74
C PRO A 384 12.30 -5.77 -12.56
N PRO A 385 12.47 -6.19 -13.84
CA PRO A 385 11.34 -6.54 -14.71
C PRO A 385 10.45 -7.68 -14.18
N ASP A 386 11.03 -8.60 -13.43
CA ASP A 386 10.41 -9.78 -12.81
C ASP A 386 9.73 -9.47 -11.47
N THR A 387 9.74 -8.22 -11.00
CA THR A 387 9.02 -7.82 -9.79
C THR A 387 7.52 -8.10 -9.95
N VAL A 388 6.97 -8.89 -9.02
CA VAL A 388 5.55 -9.27 -8.99
C VAL A 388 4.67 -8.04 -8.85
N ASP A 389 3.71 -7.87 -9.75
CA ASP A 389 2.81 -6.74 -9.82
C ASP A 389 1.33 -7.10 -9.68
N HIS A 390 0.98 -8.37 -9.73
CA HIS A 390 -0.40 -8.80 -9.63
C HIS A 390 -0.54 -10.24 -9.12
N PHE A 391 -1.74 -10.56 -8.64
CA PHE A 391 -2.16 -11.90 -8.22
C PHE A 391 -3.56 -12.18 -8.76
N THR A 392 -3.73 -13.30 -9.47
CA THR A 392 -5.05 -13.82 -9.82
C THR A 392 -5.67 -14.47 -8.57
N LEU A 393 -6.77 -13.91 -8.09
CA LEU A 393 -7.47 -14.36 -6.87
C LEU A 393 -8.61 -15.31 -7.17
N PHE A 394 -9.21 -15.17 -8.35
CA PHE A 394 -10.28 -16.03 -8.81
C PHE A 394 -10.14 -16.21 -10.31
N GLU A 395 -10.22 -17.46 -10.78
CA GLU A 395 -10.36 -17.78 -12.19
C GLU A 395 -11.30 -18.96 -12.32
N GLN A 396 -12.35 -18.79 -13.12
CA GLN A 396 -13.27 -19.88 -13.42
C GLN A 396 -13.66 -19.84 -14.89
N THR A 397 -13.70 -21.01 -15.53
CA THR A 397 -14.23 -21.17 -16.89
C THR A 397 -15.55 -21.94 -16.83
N VAL A 398 -16.60 -21.37 -17.40
CA VAL A 398 -17.92 -22.00 -17.54
C VAL A 398 -18.09 -22.47 -18.98
N ASP A 399 -18.46 -23.73 -19.16
CA ASP A 399 -18.82 -24.28 -20.47
C ASP A 399 -20.21 -23.77 -20.88
N LEU A 400 -20.30 -23.08 -22.02
CA LEU A 400 -21.53 -22.52 -22.56
C LEU A 400 -22.18 -23.41 -23.63
N GLY A 401 -21.62 -24.59 -23.90
CA GLY A 401 -22.17 -25.57 -24.83
C GLY A 401 -23.06 -26.64 -24.18
N ALA A 402 -23.08 -26.71 -22.84
CA ALA A 402 -23.79 -27.75 -22.09
C ALA A 402 -24.96 -27.17 -21.24
N PRO A 403 -26.20 -27.68 -21.36
CA PRO A 403 -27.37 -27.14 -20.66
C PRO A 403 -27.32 -27.18 -19.12
N ASP A 404 -26.52 -28.08 -18.54
CA ASP A 404 -26.42 -28.29 -17.08
C ASP A 404 -25.23 -27.56 -16.42
N ALA A 405 -24.56 -26.65 -17.12
CA ALA A 405 -23.36 -25.97 -16.60
C ALA A 405 -23.60 -25.07 -15.37
N ALA A 406 -24.87 -24.80 -15.00
CA ALA A 406 -25.23 -24.10 -13.77
C ALA A 406 -24.66 -24.77 -12.51
N ALA A 407 -24.40 -26.09 -12.54
CA ALA A 407 -23.78 -26.82 -11.43
C ALA A 407 -22.28 -26.52 -11.21
N ASN A 408 -21.57 -26.00 -12.23
CA ASN A 408 -20.13 -25.76 -12.14
C ASN A 408 -19.76 -24.40 -11.52
N ALA A 409 -20.70 -23.46 -11.38
CA ALA A 409 -20.49 -22.15 -10.74
C ALA A 409 -20.44 -22.19 -9.19
N ALA A 410 -20.73 -23.35 -8.57
CA ALA A 410 -20.85 -23.49 -7.12
C ALA A 410 -19.66 -24.19 -6.44
N ALA A 411 -18.69 -24.71 -7.18
CA ALA A 411 -17.57 -25.45 -6.60
C ALA A 411 -16.39 -24.52 -6.26
N ARG A 412 -16.23 -24.23 -4.97
CA ARG A 412 -14.96 -23.71 -4.43
C ARG A 412 -13.83 -24.70 -4.76
N PRO A 413 -12.61 -24.24 -5.11
CA PRO A 413 -11.44 -25.05 -4.86
C PRO A 413 -11.29 -25.14 -3.33
N ASP A 414 -11.30 -26.36 -2.79
CA ASP A 414 -10.86 -26.59 -1.41
C ASP A 414 -9.43 -26.06 -1.28
N THR A 415 -9.25 -24.97 -0.55
CA THR A 415 -7.92 -24.55 -0.10
C THR A 415 -7.47 -25.55 0.94
N ALA A 416 -6.47 -26.36 0.58
CA ALA A 416 -5.78 -27.24 1.50
C ALA A 416 -5.28 -26.45 2.72
N SER A 417 -5.51 -27.07 3.89
CA SER A 417 -5.15 -26.67 5.25
C SER A 417 -3.71 -26.22 5.45
#